data_AF-A0A540LWW0-F1
#
_entry.id   AF-A0A540LWW0-F1
#
_cell.length_a   1.000
_cell.length_b   1.000
_cell.length_c   1.000
_cell.angle_alpha   90.00
_cell.angle_beta   90.00
_cell.angle_gamma   90.00
#
_symmetry.space_group_name_H-M   'P 1'
#
loop_
_entity.id
_entity.type
_entity.pdbx_description
1 polymer ?
#
loop_
_entity_poly.entity_id
_entity_poly.type
_entity_poly.pdbx_seq_one_letter_code
_entity_poly.pdbx_strand_id
1 'polypeptide(L)'
;MSPTHSSPQPLPGGTECCEVLSSLTLTYEDLDKLGFEKVTDEFIGKCKSEALLLRHKKTGAQVTSMSNDDENKVFGIIFRTPL
;
A
#
# COMPACT_ATOMS: atom_id res chain seq x y z
N MET A 1 38.96 -11.16 -11.13
CA MET A 1 38.15 -10.01 -11.57
C MET A 1 36.71 -10.32 -11.20
N SER A 2 36.25 -9.76 -10.09
CA SER A 2 34.93 -10.05 -9.51
C SER A 2 34.08 -8.78 -9.67
N PRO A 3 32.87 -8.83 -10.23
CA PRO A 3 32.03 -7.65 -10.29
C PRO A 3 31.45 -7.39 -8.89
N THR A 4 31.79 -6.24 -8.33
CA THR A 4 31.22 -5.73 -7.09
C THR A 4 29.75 -5.43 -7.35
N HIS A 5 28.83 -6.24 -6.80
CA HIS A 5 27.40 -5.98 -6.86
C HIS A 5 27.10 -4.83 -5.88
N SER A 6 27.14 -3.59 -6.35
CA SER A 6 26.68 -2.44 -5.59
C SER A 6 25.17 -2.55 -5.40
N SER A 7 24.69 -2.73 -4.17
CA SER A 7 23.27 -2.55 -3.84
C SER A 7 22.80 -1.15 -4.29
N PRO A 8 21.56 -1.01 -4.82
CA PRO A 8 21.04 0.30 -5.19
C PRO A 8 20.93 1.16 -3.92
N GLN A 9 21.60 2.32 -3.93
CA GLN A 9 21.40 3.34 -2.90
C GLN A 9 20.06 4.07 -3.17
N PRO A 10 19.22 4.34 -2.16
CA PRO A 10 18.05 5.18 -2.35
C PRO A 10 18.49 6.63 -2.65
N LEU A 11 17.96 7.22 -3.72
CA LEU A 11 18.19 8.62 -4.06
C LEU A 11 17.45 9.54 -3.07
N PRO A 12 18.09 10.61 -2.55
CA PRO A 12 17.43 11.55 -1.66
C PRO A 12 16.61 12.54 -2.49
N GLY A 13 15.29 12.49 -2.35
CA GLY A 13 14.38 13.49 -2.94
C GLY A 13 13.21 12.95 -3.76
N GLY A 14 12.91 11.64 -3.71
CA GLY A 14 11.64 11.12 -4.19
C GLY A 14 10.60 11.18 -3.08
N THR A 15 9.51 11.92 -3.26
CA THR A 15 8.28 11.68 -2.50
C THR A 15 7.94 10.21 -2.68
N GLU A 16 8.00 9.41 -1.62
CA GLU A 16 7.48 8.04 -1.62
C GLU A 16 5.95 8.12 -1.76
N CYS A 17 5.51 8.38 -2.98
CA CYS A 17 4.13 8.19 -3.37
C CYS A 17 3.81 6.72 -3.13
N CYS A 18 2.81 6.45 -2.29
CA CYS A 18 2.15 5.16 -2.32
C CYS A 18 1.39 5.10 -3.64
N GLU A 19 2.04 4.67 -4.71
CA GLU A 19 1.39 4.35 -5.97
C GLU A 19 0.53 3.10 -5.77
N VAL A 20 -0.56 3.17 -4.99
CA VAL A 20 -1.63 2.16 -4.98
C VAL A 20 -2.96 2.76 -4.51
N LEU A 21 -3.50 3.68 -5.28
CA LEU A 21 -4.95 3.81 -5.48
C LEU A 21 -5.09 4.35 -6.91
N SER A 22 -5.67 3.57 -7.82
CA SER A 22 -5.83 3.90 -9.25
C SER A 22 -6.61 5.20 -9.54
N SER A 23 -6.91 6.05 -8.55
CA SER A 23 -7.42 7.41 -8.74
C SER A 23 -7.06 8.43 -7.64
N LEU A 24 -6.28 8.07 -6.61
CA LEU A 24 -5.91 9.02 -5.55
C LEU A 24 -4.45 8.78 -5.17
N THR A 25 -3.55 9.60 -5.67
CA THR A 25 -2.18 9.72 -5.13
C THR A 25 -2.29 10.23 -3.69
N LEU A 26 -2.55 9.35 -2.73
CA LEU A 26 -2.55 9.71 -1.32
C LEU A 26 -1.11 9.79 -0.86
N THR A 27 -0.72 10.97 -0.42
CA THR A 27 0.56 11.16 0.25
C THR A 27 0.46 10.67 1.69
N TYR A 28 1.61 10.48 2.34
CA TYR A 28 1.64 10.15 3.77
C TYR A 28 0.94 11.22 4.62
N GLU A 29 1.03 12.49 4.20
CA GLU A 29 0.33 13.62 4.82
C GLU A 29 -1.19 13.50 4.71
N ASP A 30 -1.70 12.98 3.59
CA ASP A 30 -3.14 12.77 3.40
C ASP A 30 -3.65 11.60 4.25
N LEU A 31 -2.85 10.52 4.33
CA LEU A 31 -3.16 9.40 5.23
C LEU A 31 -3.22 9.87 6.68
N ASP A 32 -2.27 10.68 7.12
CA ASP A 32 -2.24 11.23 8.48
C ASP A 32 -3.49 12.08 8.78
N LYS A 33 -3.85 12.99 7.86
CA LYS A 33 -5.08 13.82 7.98
C LYS A 33 -6.36 12.97 8.03
N LEU A 34 -6.39 11.85 7.32
CA LEU A 34 -7.51 10.90 7.33
C LEU A 34 -7.47 9.95 8.54
N GLY A 35 -6.44 10.02 9.38
CA GLY A 35 -6.29 9.19 10.56
C GLY A 35 -5.79 7.77 10.27
N PHE A 36 -5.12 7.56 9.14
CA PHE A 36 -4.53 6.29 8.73
C PHE A 36 -3.00 6.35 8.74
N GLU A 37 -2.39 5.18 8.81
CA GLU A 37 -0.96 5.01 8.55
C GLU A 37 -0.73 3.83 7.62
N LYS A 38 0.32 3.94 6.80
CA LYS A 38 0.81 2.84 5.97
C LYS A 38 1.41 1.77 6.86
N VAL A 39 1.00 0.52 6.67
CA VAL A 39 1.60 -0.64 7.33
C VAL A 39 2.62 -1.30 6.39
N THR A 40 2.20 -1.60 5.16
CA THR A 40 3.06 -2.20 4.12
C THR A 40 2.43 -2.03 2.75
N ASP A 41 3.25 -2.19 1.72
CA ASP A 41 2.85 -2.31 0.32
C ASP A 41 3.65 -3.42 -0.37
N GLU A 42 3.01 -4.11 -1.32
CA GLU A 42 3.63 -5.22 -2.04
C GLU A 42 3.00 -5.40 -3.42
N PHE A 43 3.80 -5.72 -4.43
CA PHE A 43 3.30 -6.17 -5.73
C PHE A 43 3.08 -7.69 -5.74
N ILE A 44 1.84 -8.11 -5.94
CA ILE A 44 1.42 -9.52 -6.00
C ILE A 44 1.36 -9.97 -7.47
N GLY A 45 2.47 -10.51 -7.97
CA GLY A 45 2.63 -10.87 -9.38
C GLY A 45 1.60 -11.88 -9.93
N LYS A 46 1.10 -12.80 -9.09
CA LYS A 46 0.08 -13.78 -9.49
C LYS A 46 -1.24 -13.11 -9.91
N CYS A 47 -1.58 -12.01 -9.26
CA CYS A 47 -2.82 -11.26 -9.51
C CYS A 47 -2.59 -9.98 -10.33
N LYS A 48 -1.31 -9.69 -10.67
CA LYS A 48 -0.88 -8.42 -11.27
C LYS A 48 -1.48 -7.22 -10.53
N SER A 49 -1.41 -7.28 -9.20
CA SER A 49 -2.01 -6.28 -8.33
C SER A 49 -0.96 -5.67 -7.43
N GLU A 50 -1.04 -4.37 -7.25
CA GLU A 50 -0.36 -3.71 -6.15
C GLU A 50 -1.29 -3.71 -4.94
N ALA A 51 -0.77 -4.13 -3.79
CA ALA A 51 -1.50 -4.19 -2.54
C ALA A 51 -0.94 -3.16 -1.55
N LEU A 52 -1.82 -2.40 -0.91
CA LEU A 52 -1.50 -1.44 0.13
C LEU A 52 -2.31 -1.75 1.39
N LEU A 53 -1.62 -1.98 2.50
CA LEU A 53 -2.22 -2.20 3.80
C LEU A 53 -2.12 -0.93 4.65
N LEU A 54 -3.28 -0.42 5.07
CA LEU A 54 -3.42 0.73 5.95
C LEU A 54 -4.00 0.31 7.30
N ARG A 55 -3.63 1.05 8.36
CA ARG A 55 -4.23 0.92 9.69
C ARG A 55 -4.83 2.26 10.12
N HIS A 56 -6.08 2.25 10.56
CA HIS A 56 -6.72 3.41 11.16
C HIS A 56 -6.17 3.63 12.57
N LYS A 57 -5.55 4.77 12.83
CA LYS A 57 -4.82 5.08 14.07
C LYS A 57 -5.70 5.00 15.32
N LYS A 58 -6.96 5.44 15.23
CA LYS A 58 -7.86 5.50 16.39
C LYS A 58 -8.46 4.14 16.77
N THR A 59 -8.84 3.33 15.78
CA THR A 59 -9.60 2.08 16.03
C THR A 59 -8.77 0.82 15.82
N GLY A 60 -7.61 0.91 15.16
CA GLY A 60 -6.82 -0.24 14.74
C GLY A 60 -7.42 -1.03 13.58
N ALA A 61 -8.53 -0.56 12.98
CA ALA A 61 -9.12 -1.20 11.81
C ALA A 61 -8.13 -1.21 10.64
N GLN A 62 -8.10 -2.31 9.89
CA GLN A 62 -7.22 -2.46 8.74
C GLN A 62 -8.01 -2.31 7.44
N VAL A 63 -7.41 -1.64 6.47
CA VAL A 63 -7.94 -1.48 5.11
C VAL A 63 -6.87 -1.97 4.15
N THR A 64 -7.21 -2.93 3.31
CA THR A 64 -6.34 -3.37 2.21
C THR A 64 -6.91 -2.82 0.91
N SER A 65 -6.12 -2.04 0.19
CA SER A 65 -6.41 -1.64 -1.18
C SER A 65 -5.65 -2.55 -2.14
N MET A 66 -6.31 -2.98 -3.21
CA MET A 66 -5.68 -3.71 -4.31
C MET A 66 -5.98 -2.96 -5.61
N SER A 67 -4.92 -2.58 -6.33
CA SER A 67 -5.00 -1.87 -7.61
C SER A 67 -4.54 -2.80 -8.73
N ASN A 68 -5.36 -2.95 -9.78
CA ASN A 68 -5.05 -3.68 -11.00
C ASN A 68 -5.93 -3.19 -12.16
N ASP A 69 -5.72 -3.76 -13.35
CA ASP A 69 -6.45 -3.40 -14.58
C ASP A 69 -7.82 -4.10 -14.72
N ASP A 70 -8.35 -4.70 -13.65
CA ASP A 70 -9.67 -5.36 -13.68
C ASP A 70 -10.78 -4.30 -13.58
N GLU A 71 -11.74 -4.34 -14.50
CA GLU A 71 -12.90 -3.43 -14.49
C GLU A 71 -13.88 -3.74 -13.36
N ASN A 72 -13.87 -4.99 -12.86
CA ASN A 72 -14.76 -5.44 -11.81
C ASN A 72 -14.22 -5.03 -10.43
N LYS A 73 -14.79 -3.96 -9.88
CA LYS A 73 -14.43 -3.42 -8.56
C LYS A 73 -15.10 -4.22 -7.45
N VAL A 74 -14.30 -4.69 -6.49
CA VAL A 74 -14.78 -5.47 -5.35
C VAL A 74 -14.48 -4.75 -4.04
N PHE A 75 -15.43 -4.79 -3.10
CA PHE A 75 -15.25 -4.33 -1.73
C PHE A 75 -15.84 -5.34 -0.75
N GLY A 76 -15.19 -5.51 0.40
CA GLY A 76 -15.65 -6.41 1.45
C GLY A 76 -15.22 -5.93 2.84
N ILE A 77 -15.97 -6.33 3.86
CA ILE A 77 -15.67 -6.05 5.26
C ILE A 77 -15.70 -7.37 6.02
N ILE A 78 -14.66 -7.64 6.81
CA ILE A 78 -14.50 -8.86 7.58
C ILE A 78 -14.44 -8.49 9.06
N PHE A 79 -15.33 -9.08 9.85
CA PHE A 79 -15.25 -9.04 11.30
C PHE A 79 -14.72 -10.37 11.82
N ARG A 80 -13.69 -10.32 12.67
CA ARG A 80 -13.31 -11.50 13.46
C ARG A 80 -14.27 -11.60 14.63
N THR A 81 -15.19 -12.55 14.55
CA THR A 81 -16.11 -12.90 15.65
C THR A 81 -15.61 -14.17 16.31
N PRO A 82 -14.77 -14.09 17.37
CA PRO A 82 -14.45 -15.27 18.15
C PRO A 82 -15.74 -15.74 18.85
N LEU A 83 -16.09 -17.01 18.64
CA LEU A 83 -17.06 -17.71 19.48
C LEU A 83 -16.44 -17.99 20.84
#